data_AF-A0A920VAJ8-F1
#
_entry.id   AF-A0A920VAJ8-F1
#
_cell.length_a   1.000
_cell.length_b   1.000
_cell.length_c   1.000
_cell.angle_alpha   90.00
_cell.angle_beta   90.00
_cell.angle_gamma   90.00
#
_symmetry.space_group_name_H-M   'P 1'
#
loop_
_entity.id
_entity.type
_entity.pdbx_description
1 polymer ?
#
loop_
_entity_poly.entity_id
_entity_poly.type
_entity_poly.pdbx_seq_one_letter_code
_entity_poly.pdbx_strand_id
1 'polypeptide(L)' 'MPIASPKIPTPVMLDTMARDKKVIGGRMRFVLVKRIGEVSVESDVPQRALEETLVAGTDLSPASALSKALSRQY' A
#
# COMPACT_ATOMS: atom_id res chain seq x y z
N MET A 1 8.51 8.69 13.55
CA MET A 1 7.40 8.05 12.83
C MET A 1 7.93 7.50 11.51
N PRO A 2 7.80 6.20 11.21
CA PRO A 2 8.27 5.62 9.95
C PRO A 2 7.30 5.97 8.80
N ILE A 3 7.85 6.42 7.67
CA ILE A 3 7.09 6.79 6.47
C ILE A 3 7.09 5.69 5.39
N ALA A 4 7.64 4.54 5.72
CA ALA A 4 7.76 3.43 4.78
C ALA A 4 7.52 2.09 5.44
N SER A 5 6.95 1.18 4.66
CA SER A 5 6.75 -0.20 5.09
C SER A 5 8.09 -0.94 5.16
N PRO A 6 8.26 -1.88 6.11
CA PRO A 6 9.25 -2.95 5.98
C PRO A 6 8.99 -3.77 4.69
N LYS A 7 9.99 -4.52 4.23
CA LYS A 7 9.96 -5.32 2.98
C LYS A 7 8.98 -6.50 3.10
N ILE A 8 7.69 -6.18 3.07
CA ILE A 8 6.60 -7.15 3.02
C ILE A 8 6.18 -7.27 1.54
N PRO A 9 6.09 -8.47 0.97
CA PRO A 9 5.61 -8.64 -0.40
C PRO A 9 4.15 -8.18 -0.56
N THR A 10 3.83 -7.52 -1.68
CA THR A 10 2.46 -7.06 -2.00
C THR A 10 1.39 -8.14 -1.84
N PRO A 11 1.60 -9.41 -2.28
CA PRO A 11 0.58 -10.46 -2.09
C PRO A 11 0.27 -10.74 -0.62
N VAL A 12 1.27 -10.65 0.27
CA VAL A 12 1.10 -10.85 1.71
C VAL A 12 0.31 -9.70 2.33
N MET A 13 0.56 -8.47 1.88
CA MET A 13 -0.22 -7.30 2.30
C MET A 13 -1.69 -7.46 1.91
N LEU A 14 -1.96 -7.81 0.64
CA LEU A 14 -3.32 -8.00 0.13
C LEU A 14 -4.08 -9.11 0.87
N ASP A 15 -3.43 -10.25 1.08
CA ASP A 15 -4.00 -11.37 1.82
C ASP A 15 -4.31 -11.02 3.29
N THR A 16 -3.49 -10.17 3.90
CA THR A 16 -3.76 -9.64 5.25
C THR A 16 -4.94 -8.68 5.25
N MET A 17 -5.01 -7.78 4.25
CA MET A 17 -6.10 -6.82 4.11
C MET A 17 -7.45 -7.47 3.82
N ALA A 18 -7.46 -8.59 3.08
CA ALA A 18 -8.66 -9.37 2.79
C ALA A 18 -9.32 -9.98 4.05
N ARG A 19 -8.55 -10.15 5.14
CA ARG A 19 -9.04 -10.64 6.43
C ARG A 19 -9.52 -9.52 7.36
N ASP A 20 -9.34 -8.26 6.98
CA ASP A 20 -9.76 -7.13 7.81
C ASP A 20 -11.30 -7.08 7.92
N LYS A 21 -11.79 -6.75 9.11
CA LYS A 21 -13.24 -6.69 9.41
C LYS A 21 -13.98 -5.63 8.57
N LYS A 22 -13.28 -4.70 7.92
CA LYS A 22 -13.85 -3.70 7.02
C LYS A 22 -14.17 -4.24 5.62
N VAL A 23 -13.86 -5.51 5.35
CA VAL A 23 -14.35 -6.23 4.17
C VAL A 23 -15.81 -6.62 4.41
N ILE A 24 -16.74 -5.91 3.76
CA ILE A 24 -18.18 -6.25 3.79
C ILE A 24 -18.57 -6.76 2.42
N GLY A 25 -19.05 -8.01 2.34
CA GLY A 25 -19.45 -8.63 1.07
C GLY A 25 -18.30 -8.79 0.07
N GLY A 26 -17.08 -9.04 0.55
CA GLY A 26 -15.89 -9.22 -0.29
C GLY A 26 -15.25 -7.92 -0.82
N ARG A 27 -15.75 -6.75 -0.41
CA ARG A 27 -15.22 -5.45 -0.85
C ARG A 27 -14.44 -4.76 0.26
N MET A 28 -13.16 -4.46 -0.01
CA MET A 28 -12.31 -3.68 0.89
C MET A 28 -12.79 -2.22 0.97
N ARG A 29 -12.73 -1.64 2.17
CA ARG A 29 -13.09 -0.24 2.42
C ARG A 29 -11.87 0.57 2.81
N PHE A 30 -11.67 1.68 2.13
CA PHE A 30 -10.55 2.59 2.32
C PHE A 30 -11.03 3.95 2.79
N VAL A 31 -10.33 4.54 3.75
CA VAL A 31 -10.50 5.95 4.10
C VAL A 31 -9.51 6.74 3.25
N LEU A 32 -10.01 7.50 2.28
CA LEU A 32 -9.19 8.31 1.38
C LEU A 32 -9.30 9.78 1.77
N VAL A 33 -8.16 10.46 1.83
CA VAL A 33 -8.09 11.90 2.09
C VAL A 33 -8.22 12.63 0.75
N LYS A 34 -9.24 13.47 0.61
CA LYS A 34 -9.43 14.30 -0.60
C LYS A 34 -8.67 15.61 -0.51
N ARG A 35 -8.70 16.22 0.68
CA ARG A 35 -7.94 17.40 1.08
C ARG A 35 -7.74 17.38 2.59
N ILE A 36 -6.87 18.23 3.10
CA ILE A 36 -6.68 18.37 4.56
C ILE A 36 -8.03 18.70 5.21
N GLY A 37 -8.45 17.87 6.17
CA GLY A 37 -9.73 18.00 6.87
C GLY A 37 -10.94 17.36 6.15
N GLU A 38 -10.77 16.76 4.97
CA GLU A 38 -11.84 16.05 4.24
C GLU A 38 -11.43 14.61 3.90
N VAL A 39 -12.24 13.66 4.33
CA VAL A 39 -12.06 12.24 4.04
C VAL A 39 -13.34 11.60 3.51
N SER A 40 -13.20 10.59 2.65
CA SER A 40 -14.30 9.73 2.21
C SER A 40 -13.98 8.26 2.46
N VAL A 41 -15.04 7.45 2.60
CA VAL A 41 -14.92 5.99 2.69
C VAL A 41 -15.29 5.40 1.35
N GLU A 42 -14.31 4.89 0.61
CA GLU A 42 -14.51 4.27 -0.69
C GLU A 42 -14.49 2.73 -0.55
N SER A 43 -15.35 2.04 -1.31
CA SER A 43 -15.51 0.58 -1.20
C SER A 43 -15.38 -0.18 -2.52
N ASP A 44 -15.10 0.55 -3.60
CA ASP A 44 -15.02 0.11 -4.98
C ASP A 44 -13.66 0.49 -5.61
N VAL A 45 -12.62 0.58 -4.77
CA VAL A 45 -11.26 0.82 -5.24
C VAL A 45 -10.82 -0.33 -6.14
N PRO A 46 -10.39 -0.07 -7.39
CA PRO A 46 -9.92 -1.12 -8.29
C PRO A 46 -8.70 -1.85 -7.73
N GLN A 47 -8.74 -3.18 -7.79
CA GLN A 47 -7.65 -4.06 -7.31
C GLN A 47 -6.27 -3.64 -7.86
N ARG A 48 -6.21 -3.29 -9.14
CA ARG A 48 -4.97 -2.86 -9.80
C ARG A 48 -4.41 -1.55 -9.22
N ALA A 49 -5.28 -0.57 -8.95
CA ALA A 49 -4.85 0.71 -8.37
C ALA A 49 -4.30 0.50 -6.95
N LEU A 50 -4.90 -0.43 -6.20
CA LEU A 50 -4.40 -0.83 -4.88
C LEU A 50 -3.01 -1.48 -4.98
N GLU A 51 -2.83 -2.44 -5.90
CA GLU A 51 -1.53 -3.09 -6.14
C GLU A 51 -0.43 -2.08 -6.51
N GLU A 52 -0.72 -1.19 -7.45
CA GLU A 52 0.21 -0.13 -7.88
C GLU A 52 0.59 0.79 -6.70
N THR A 53 -0.37 1.14 -5.85
CA THR A 53 -0.14 1.97 -4.66
C THR A 53 0.76 1.26 -3.63
N LEU A 54 0.53 -0.03 -3.38
CA LEU A 54 1.34 -0.80 -2.45
C LEU A 54 2.78 -0.94 -2.94
N VAL A 55 2.98 -1.21 -4.24
CA VAL A 55 4.32 -1.27 -4.86
C VAL A 55 5.05 0.06 -4.71
N ALA A 56 4.40 1.18 -5.04
CA ALA A 56 4.96 2.52 -4.85
C ALA A 56 5.35 2.79 -3.39
N GLY A 57 4.52 2.37 -2.42
CA GLY A 57 4.79 2.49 -0.99
C GLY A 57 6.03 1.72 -0.52
N THR A 58 6.27 0.52 -1.07
CA THR A 58 7.52 -0.23 -0.81
C THR A 58 8.75 0.46 -1.39
N ASP A 59 8.62 1.11 -2.55
CA ASP A 59 9.72 1.84 -3.17
C ASP A 59 10.09 3.12 -2.40
N LEU A 60 9.15 3.70 -1.67
CA LEU A 60 9.41 4.84 -0.76
C LEU A 60 10.24 4.45 0.48
N SER A 61 10.51 3.16 0.68
CA SER A 61 11.32 2.70 1.80
C SER A 61 12.79 3.10 1.67
N PRO A 62 13.40 3.74 2.69
CA PRO A 62 14.83 4.04 2.67
C PRO A 62 15.69 2.76 2.53
N ALA A 63 15.16 1.59 2.93
CA ALA A 63 15.79 0.29 2.72
C ALA A 63 15.71 -0.22 1.26
N SER A 64 14.81 0.32 0.44
CA SER A 64 14.74 0.05 -1.01
C SER A 64 15.85 0.81 -1.75
N ALA A 65 16.09 2.07 -1.35
CA ALA A 65 17.09 2.95 -1.98
C ALA A 65 18.52 2.39 -1.87
N LEU A 66 18.86 1.78 -0.73
CA LEU A 66 20.15 1.12 -0.51
C LEU A 66 20.35 -0.11 -1.42
N SER A 67 19.28 -0.89 -1.66
CA SER A 67 19.32 -2.02 -2.60
C SER A 67 19.53 -1.56 -4.04
N LYS A 68 18.83 -0.49 -4.44
CA LYS A 68 18.86 0.04 -5.81
C LYS A 68 20.21 0.71 -6.15
N ALA A 69 20.84 1.33 -5.15
CA ALA A 69 22.17 1.94 -5.28
C ALA A 69 23.27 0.89 -5.50
N LEU A 70 23.20 -0.26 -4.85
CA LEU A 70 24.19 -1.34 -4.98
C LEU A 70 24.09 -2.10 -6.31
N SER A 71 22.88 -2.22 -6.87
CA SER A 71 22.65 -2.84 -8.19
C SER A 71 23.01 -1.95 -9.38
N ARG A 72 23.38 -0.67 -9.17
CA ARG A 72 23.92 0.21 -10.22
C ARG A 72 25.45 0.18 -10.32
N GLN A 73 26.11 -0.57 -9.45
CA GLN A 73 27.57 -0.67 -9.39
C GLN A 73 28.15 -1.95 -10.02
N TYR A 74 27.32 -2.78 -10.66
CA TYR A 74 27.75 -3.95 -11.44
C TYR A 74 27.14 -3.94 -12.83
#